data_AF-A0A2P2K4Q2-F1
#
_entry.id   AF-A0A2P2K4Q2-F1
#
_cell.length_a   1.000
_cell.length_b   1.000
_cell.length_c   1.000
_cell.angle_alpha   90.00
_cell.angle_beta   90.00
_cell.angle_gamma   90.00
#
_symmetry.space_group_name_H-M   'P 1'
#
loop_
_entity.id
_entity.type
_entity.pdbx_description
1 polymer ?
#
loop_
_entity_poly.entity_id
_entity_poly.type
_entity_poly.pdbx_seq_one_letter_code
_entity_poly.pdbx_strand_id
1 'polypeptide(L)'
;MTTPPLTDHDPSAASIFSQAHSRIPDDTVFYSIFPDTSISNANPSSSSSAFLQSLHLELLLFLSSYTSSYIWQHEPFSLTISSSSCLCASESTRLPHLQGKLRFGDNIEDEWFAVFLLFEISRHFPSLSIRVWDNDGEFLLIEAAFHLPRWLNPENSKDRVFIRHGDLHIVPKSRLPDPNLIDSLKFLINCESQSRAAASVQLAVKNRISEYPERARRNVHQVRVWVPVAVAQVLKHEPYLISLAVEGFYDRDIDTMKYAAKMARFLSRGREEELVCIAVKMSRAMYAQLVQQKFQAPKCYPMPNRGDSVGAYLEAELGIKIACGFEMMYQQRRKEGEEGKGSTWNKYKESLESSGYFDGLLPGSKEYKRLMENAEEYYQKSNLFSRTRYLSACIVN
;
A
#
# COMPACT_ATOMS: atom_id res chain seq x y z
N MET A 1 39.70 2.68 50.54
CA MET A 1 38.41 2.51 51.25
C MET A 1 37.62 3.77 51.03
N THR A 2 36.60 3.63 50.20
CA THR A 2 35.76 4.64 49.57
C THR A 2 34.68 5.16 50.52
N THR A 3 34.60 6.47 50.68
CA THR A 3 33.39 7.17 51.12
C THR A 3 32.59 7.59 49.88
N PRO A 4 31.31 7.22 49.75
CA PRO A 4 30.43 7.81 48.75
C PRO A 4 29.68 9.02 49.33
N PRO A 5 29.40 10.07 48.54
CA PRO A 5 28.42 11.09 48.89
C PRO A 5 27.00 10.67 48.45
N LEU A 6 26.04 10.99 49.31
CA LEU A 6 24.60 10.94 49.07
C LEU A 6 24.21 11.90 47.94
N THR A 7 23.40 11.43 46.99
CA THR A 7 22.64 12.28 46.07
C THR A 7 21.18 11.84 46.11
N ASP A 8 20.33 12.77 46.55
CA ASP A 8 18.87 12.73 46.44
C ASP A 8 18.47 12.57 44.97
N HIS A 9 17.72 11.51 44.66
CA HIS A 9 16.99 11.41 43.40
C HIS A 9 15.50 11.49 43.68
N ASP A 10 15.00 12.71 43.44
CA ASP A 10 13.60 13.10 43.33
C ASP A 10 12.92 12.29 42.20
N PRO A 11 11.90 11.46 42.47
CA PRO A 11 11.26 10.62 41.45
C PRO A 11 10.22 11.37 40.60
N SER A 12 10.19 12.71 40.65
CA SER A 12 9.14 13.53 40.03
C SER A 12 9.48 14.12 38.65
N ALA A 13 10.66 13.85 38.09
CA ALA A 13 10.99 14.23 36.71
C ALA A 13 10.55 13.14 35.72
N ALA A 14 9.23 13.07 35.52
CA ALA A 14 8.60 12.34 34.44
C ALA A 14 9.30 12.64 33.10
N SER A 15 9.92 11.62 32.50
CA SER A 15 10.25 11.64 31.09
C SER A 15 8.94 11.60 30.30
N ILE A 16 8.49 12.78 29.90
CA ILE A 16 7.31 13.10 29.10
C ILE A 16 7.37 12.48 27.68
N PHE A 17 8.36 11.64 27.37
CA PHE A 17 8.61 11.11 26.02
C PHE A 17 8.45 9.59 25.85
N SER A 18 7.86 8.88 26.81
CA SER A 18 7.65 7.42 26.70
C SER A 18 6.17 7.03 26.70
N GLN A 19 5.36 7.71 25.89
CA GLN A 19 4.12 7.14 25.35
C GLN A 19 4.27 7.00 23.83
N ALA A 20 4.72 5.82 23.42
CA ALA A 20 4.70 5.38 22.03
C ALA A 20 3.25 5.18 21.58
N HIS A 21 2.52 6.26 21.34
CA HIS A 21 1.45 6.25 20.37
C HIS A 21 2.14 6.18 19.00
N SER A 22 2.18 4.98 18.41
CA SER A 22 2.58 4.83 17.01
C SER A 22 1.65 5.71 16.16
N ARG A 23 2.10 6.90 15.79
CA ARG A 23 1.34 7.77 14.89
C ARG A 23 1.19 7.02 13.58
N ILE A 24 -0.05 6.91 13.12
CA ILE A 24 -0.36 6.40 11.79
C ILE A 24 0.41 7.26 10.79
N PRO A 25 1.06 6.68 9.76
CA PRO A 25 1.74 7.48 8.74
C PRO A 25 0.76 8.42 8.04
N ASP A 26 1.16 9.67 7.83
CA ASP A 26 0.31 10.72 7.26
C ASP A 26 -0.04 10.51 5.77
N ASP A 27 0.55 9.51 5.14
CA ASP A 27 0.49 9.24 3.69
C ASP A 27 -0.04 7.84 3.37
N THR A 28 -0.81 7.25 4.30
CA THR A 28 -1.28 5.86 4.19
C THR A 28 -2.76 5.74 4.49
N VAL A 29 -3.49 5.10 3.58
CA VAL A 29 -4.89 4.69 3.78
C VAL A 29 -4.95 3.24 4.25
N PHE A 30 -5.80 2.97 5.23
CA PHE A 30 -6.06 1.67 5.83
C PHE A 30 -7.49 1.26 5.55
N TYR A 31 -7.72 -0.04 5.42
CA TYR A 31 -9.05 -0.56 5.22
C TYR A 31 -9.21 -1.97 5.77
N SER A 32 -10.43 -2.28 6.21
CA SER A 32 -10.84 -3.58 6.72
C SER A 32 -12.17 -3.98 6.10
N ILE A 33 -12.28 -5.24 5.66
CA ILE A 33 -13.43 -5.81 4.97
C ILE A 33 -13.95 -6.96 5.84
N PHE A 34 -15.16 -6.77 6.37
CA PHE A 34 -15.83 -7.69 7.28
C PHE A 34 -16.96 -8.43 6.57
N PRO A 35 -16.85 -9.75 6.38
CA PRO A 35 -17.96 -10.56 5.90
C PRO A 35 -19.04 -10.73 6.98
N ASP A 36 -20.31 -10.76 6.56
CA ASP A 36 -21.44 -10.98 7.48
C ASP A 36 -21.34 -12.32 8.25
N THR A 37 -20.73 -13.33 7.63
CA THR A 37 -20.46 -14.65 8.23
C THR A 37 -19.52 -14.58 9.42
N SER A 38 -18.57 -13.64 9.42
CA SER A 38 -17.61 -13.44 10.52
C SER A 38 -18.26 -12.91 11.78
N ILE A 39 -19.40 -12.21 11.65
CA ILE A 39 -20.14 -11.64 12.80
C ILE A 39 -21.10 -12.67 13.40
N SER A 40 -21.59 -13.61 12.59
CA SER A 40 -22.51 -14.66 13.01
C SER A 40 -21.82 -15.80 13.77
N ASN A 41 -20.55 -16.08 13.47
CA ASN A 41 -19.76 -17.14 14.11
C ASN A 41 -18.79 -16.55 15.14
N ALA A 42 -19.22 -16.47 16.40
CA ALA A 42 -18.40 -15.93 17.51
C ALA A 42 -17.16 -16.78 17.86
N ASN A 43 -17.02 -17.99 17.30
CA ASN A 43 -15.87 -18.86 17.48
C ASN A 43 -15.14 -19.06 16.13
N PRO A 44 -13.87 -18.65 16.01
CA PRO A 44 -13.08 -18.89 14.79
C PRO A 44 -12.82 -20.40 14.66
N SER A 45 -13.64 -21.08 13.87
CA SER A 45 -13.40 -22.45 13.44
C SER A 45 -12.47 -22.46 12.22
N SER A 46 -11.82 -23.61 11.97
CA SER A 46 -11.02 -23.82 10.75
C SER A 46 -11.78 -23.49 9.45
N SER A 47 -13.11 -23.67 9.44
CA SER A 47 -13.99 -23.30 8.33
C SER A 47 -14.03 -21.79 8.05
N SER A 48 -13.87 -20.94 9.06
CA SER A 48 -13.87 -19.48 8.89
C SER A 48 -12.62 -18.99 8.16
N SER A 49 -11.48 -19.65 8.40
CA SER A 49 -10.21 -19.37 7.70
C SER A 49 -10.30 -19.73 6.21
N ALA A 50 -10.83 -20.92 5.89
CA ALA A 50 -11.00 -21.35 4.49
C ALA A 50 -11.93 -20.43 3.68
N PHE A 51 -13.02 -19.95 4.30
CA PHE A 51 -13.92 -18.98 3.67
C PHE A 51 -13.20 -17.65 3.38
N LEU A 52 -12.46 -17.09 4.34
CA LEU A 52 -11.70 -15.86 4.12
C LEU A 52 -10.63 -16.02 3.05
N GLN A 53 -10.01 -17.19 2.95
CA GLN A 53 -9.06 -17.50 1.88
C GLN A 53 -9.73 -17.47 0.50
N SER A 54 -10.91 -18.09 0.37
CA SER A 54 -11.68 -18.07 -0.88
C SER A 54 -12.10 -16.65 -1.26
N LEU A 55 -12.69 -15.92 -0.30
CA LEU A 55 -13.09 -14.54 -0.49
C LEU A 55 -11.91 -13.67 -0.92
N HIS A 56 -10.76 -13.84 -0.27
CA HIS A 56 -9.57 -13.10 -0.64
C HIS A 56 -9.18 -13.32 -2.10
N LEU A 57 -9.13 -14.58 -2.56
CA LEU A 57 -8.84 -14.88 -3.98
C LEU A 57 -9.89 -14.30 -4.93
N GLU A 58 -11.17 -14.40 -4.59
CA GLU A 58 -12.27 -13.82 -5.37
C GLU A 58 -12.13 -12.30 -5.49
N LEU A 59 -11.79 -11.60 -4.40
CA LEU A 59 -11.53 -10.17 -4.41
C LEU A 59 -10.32 -9.83 -5.28
N LEU A 60 -9.20 -10.56 -5.18
CA LEU A 60 -8.04 -10.32 -6.03
C LEU A 60 -8.40 -10.53 -7.52
N LEU A 61 -9.11 -11.61 -7.85
CA LEU A 61 -9.54 -11.86 -9.23
C LEU A 61 -10.44 -10.74 -9.75
N PHE A 62 -11.43 -10.31 -8.97
CA PHE A 62 -12.31 -9.19 -9.32
C PHE A 62 -11.53 -7.88 -9.56
N LEU A 63 -10.63 -7.54 -8.63
CA LEU A 63 -9.84 -6.31 -8.67
C LEU A 63 -8.82 -6.28 -9.81
N SER A 64 -8.39 -7.44 -10.30
CA SER A 64 -7.35 -7.54 -11.34
C SER A 64 -7.74 -6.76 -12.60
N SER A 65 -9.03 -6.69 -12.92
CA SER A 65 -9.54 -5.93 -14.06
C SER A 65 -9.27 -4.42 -13.96
N TYR A 66 -9.15 -3.89 -12.74
CA TYR A 66 -8.89 -2.49 -12.47
C TYR A 66 -7.40 -2.20 -12.23
N THR A 67 -6.70 -3.09 -11.53
CA THR A 67 -5.36 -2.83 -11.01
C THR A 67 -4.23 -3.29 -11.94
N SER A 68 -4.48 -4.24 -12.85
CA SER A 68 -3.41 -4.92 -13.62
C SER A 68 -2.62 -4.01 -14.57
N SER A 69 -3.11 -2.82 -14.89
CA SER A 69 -2.43 -1.84 -15.76
C SER A 69 -2.07 -0.54 -15.04
N TYR A 70 -2.37 -0.46 -13.74
CA TYR A 70 -2.19 0.74 -12.93
C TYR A 70 -0.80 0.77 -12.28
N ILE A 71 -0.13 1.92 -12.33
CA ILE A 71 1.19 2.11 -11.74
C ILE A 71 1.03 2.90 -10.44
N TRP A 72 1.11 2.17 -9.34
CA TRP A 72 1.04 2.72 -7.98
C TRP A 72 2.32 3.47 -7.61
N GLN A 73 2.19 4.47 -6.73
CA GLN A 73 3.31 5.31 -6.29
C GLN A 73 4.28 4.57 -5.36
N HIS A 74 3.82 4.07 -4.21
CA HIS A 74 4.70 3.34 -3.27
C HIS A 74 4.29 1.88 -3.19
N GLU A 75 3.05 1.60 -2.80
CA GLU A 75 2.54 0.25 -2.61
C GLU A 75 1.27 0.02 -3.44
N PRO A 76 1.07 -1.17 -4.03
CA PRO A 76 -0.18 -1.50 -4.70
C PRO A 76 -1.30 -1.79 -3.71
N PHE A 77 -2.55 -1.62 -4.16
CA PHE A 77 -3.72 -2.06 -3.40
C PHE A 77 -3.57 -3.52 -3.00
N SER A 78 -3.84 -3.78 -1.73
CA SER A 78 -3.51 -5.05 -1.13
C SER A 78 -4.52 -5.61 -0.16
N LEU A 79 -4.55 -6.93 -0.04
CA LEU A 79 -5.39 -7.60 0.92
C LEU A 79 -4.57 -8.67 1.63
N THR A 80 -4.83 -8.79 2.92
CA THR A 80 -4.25 -9.78 3.81
C THR A 80 -5.33 -10.28 4.76
N ILE A 81 -5.27 -11.55 5.11
CA ILE A 81 -6.18 -12.11 6.10
C ILE A 81 -5.71 -11.67 7.49
N SER A 82 -6.64 -11.21 8.32
CA SER A 82 -6.34 -10.82 9.70
C SER A 82 -5.78 -12.02 10.46
N SER A 83 -4.53 -11.95 10.90
CA SER A 83 -3.96 -12.89 11.87
C SER A 83 -4.27 -12.43 13.29
N SER A 84 -4.50 -13.37 14.20
CA SER A 84 -4.66 -13.13 15.64
C SER A 84 -3.45 -12.45 16.30
N SER A 85 -2.32 -12.32 15.60
CA SER A 85 -1.07 -11.70 16.07
C SER A 85 -0.82 -10.26 15.60
N CYS A 86 -1.75 -9.63 14.87
CA CYS A 86 -1.51 -8.26 14.38
C CYS A 86 -1.59 -7.21 15.51
N LEU A 87 -0.54 -6.39 15.64
CA LEU A 87 -0.37 -5.35 16.67
C LEU A 87 -1.40 -4.21 16.57
N CYS A 88 -2.20 -4.17 15.51
CA CYS A 88 -3.32 -3.23 15.33
C CYS A 88 -4.60 -3.69 16.02
N ALA A 89 -4.65 -4.94 16.50
CA ALA A 89 -5.78 -5.44 17.24
C ALA A 89 -5.76 -4.84 18.66
N SER A 90 -6.45 -3.71 18.84
CA SER A 90 -7.10 -3.48 20.14
C SER A 90 -7.96 -4.70 20.46
N GLU A 91 -8.18 -4.99 21.75
CA GLU A 91 -8.98 -6.13 22.26
C GLU A 91 -10.35 -6.32 21.55
N SER A 92 -10.82 -5.29 20.84
CA SER A 92 -12.02 -5.24 20.01
C SER A 92 -11.97 -5.95 18.64
N THR A 93 -10.82 -6.45 18.16
CA THR A 93 -10.70 -7.02 16.78
C THR A 93 -10.48 -8.53 16.74
N ARG A 94 -11.32 -9.30 17.46
CA ARG A 94 -11.36 -10.78 17.36
C ARG A 94 -12.12 -11.31 16.13
N LEU A 95 -12.72 -10.43 15.32
CA LEU A 95 -13.49 -10.84 14.15
C LEU A 95 -12.55 -11.22 13.00
N PRO A 96 -12.69 -12.41 12.40
CA PRO A 96 -11.97 -12.77 11.18
C PRO A 96 -12.35 -11.83 10.03
N HIS A 97 -11.38 -11.14 9.43
CA HIS A 97 -11.62 -10.16 8.36
C HIS A 97 -10.45 -10.10 7.37
N LEU A 98 -10.65 -9.42 6.25
CA LEU A 98 -9.55 -9.03 5.38
C LEU A 98 -9.15 -7.59 5.69
N GLN A 99 -7.87 -7.29 5.65
CA GLN A 99 -7.35 -5.94 5.86
C GLN A 99 -6.27 -5.61 4.85
N GLY A 100 -6.08 -4.34 4.61
CA GLY A 100 -4.99 -3.85 3.80
C GLY A 100 -4.61 -2.43 4.18
N LYS A 101 -3.47 -2.03 3.64
CA LYS A 101 -3.00 -0.66 3.68
C LYS A 101 -2.41 -0.32 2.32
N LEU A 102 -2.39 0.97 2.02
CA LEU A 102 -1.83 1.52 0.81
C LEU A 102 -1.15 2.84 1.15
N ARG A 103 0.17 2.88 0.99
CA ARG A 103 0.93 4.12 1.08
C ARG A 103 0.80 4.86 -0.24
N PHE A 104 0.12 6.00 -0.24
CA PHE A 104 -0.13 6.81 -1.44
C PHE A 104 0.90 7.93 -1.63
N GLY A 105 1.62 8.31 -0.57
CA GLY A 105 2.64 9.37 -0.64
C GLY A 105 2.04 10.70 -1.10
N ASP A 106 2.66 11.33 -2.09
CA ASP A 106 2.12 12.56 -2.72
C ASP A 106 1.02 12.29 -3.77
N ASN A 107 0.78 11.01 -4.12
CA ASN A 107 -0.16 10.65 -5.18
C ASN A 107 -1.55 10.38 -4.60
N ILE A 108 -2.27 11.44 -4.22
CA ILE A 108 -3.64 11.38 -3.68
C ILE A 108 -4.60 10.59 -4.61
N GLU A 109 -4.31 10.48 -5.90
CA GLU A 109 -5.10 9.67 -6.82
C GLU A 109 -5.08 8.16 -6.47
N ASP A 110 -4.02 7.65 -5.82
CA ASP A 110 -3.93 6.27 -5.35
C ASP A 110 -4.89 6.01 -4.19
N GLU A 111 -4.99 6.96 -3.25
CA GLU A 111 -5.96 6.90 -2.14
C GLU A 111 -7.40 6.81 -2.67
N TRP A 112 -7.79 7.75 -3.54
CA TRP A 112 -9.15 7.78 -4.08
C TRP A 112 -9.44 6.63 -5.03
N PHE A 113 -8.42 6.10 -5.72
CA PHE A 113 -8.58 4.87 -6.48
C PHE A 113 -8.85 3.69 -5.56
N ALA A 114 -8.17 3.58 -4.41
CA ALA A 114 -8.47 2.56 -3.41
C ALA A 114 -9.90 2.71 -2.86
N VAL A 115 -10.36 3.92 -2.56
CA VAL A 115 -11.77 4.17 -2.16
C VAL A 115 -12.73 3.66 -3.23
N PHE A 116 -12.50 4.01 -4.51
CA PHE A 116 -13.30 3.49 -5.62
C PHE A 116 -13.33 1.96 -5.64
N LEU A 117 -12.18 1.29 -5.51
CA LEU A 117 -12.10 -0.17 -5.48
C LEU A 117 -12.92 -0.76 -4.32
N LEU A 118 -12.86 -0.16 -3.12
CA LEU A 118 -13.65 -0.60 -1.96
C LEU A 118 -15.16 -0.44 -2.20
N PHE A 119 -15.59 0.65 -2.85
CA PHE A 119 -16.99 0.82 -3.26
C PHE A 119 -17.43 -0.26 -4.27
N GLU A 120 -16.60 -0.57 -5.28
CA GLU A 120 -16.88 -1.63 -6.25
C GLU A 120 -16.92 -3.02 -5.60
N ILE A 121 -16.01 -3.31 -4.65
CA ILE A 121 -16.03 -4.55 -3.86
C ILE A 121 -17.37 -4.65 -3.12
N SER A 122 -17.77 -3.63 -2.36
CA SER A 122 -19.01 -3.69 -1.57
C SER A 122 -20.27 -3.82 -2.44
N ARG A 123 -20.22 -3.35 -3.69
CA ARG A 123 -21.32 -3.45 -4.65
C ARG A 123 -21.41 -4.85 -5.26
N HIS A 124 -20.27 -5.45 -5.59
CA HIS A 124 -20.22 -6.78 -6.18
C HIS A 124 -20.41 -7.90 -5.14
N PHE A 125 -19.93 -7.67 -3.92
CA PHE A 125 -20.01 -8.60 -2.80
C PHE A 125 -20.89 -7.99 -1.69
N PRO A 126 -22.24 -8.15 -1.78
CA PRO A 126 -23.20 -7.47 -0.91
C PRO A 126 -23.07 -7.82 0.58
N SER A 127 -22.53 -9.00 0.89
CA SER A 127 -22.34 -9.50 2.26
C SER A 127 -21.11 -8.92 2.98
N LEU A 128 -20.53 -7.84 2.46
CA LEU A 128 -19.32 -7.21 3.01
C LEU A 128 -19.63 -5.82 3.58
N SER A 129 -19.15 -5.58 4.79
CA SER A 129 -19.08 -4.25 5.39
C SER A 129 -17.63 -3.79 5.44
N ILE A 130 -17.33 -2.63 4.86
CA ILE A 130 -15.96 -2.17 4.68
C ILE A 130 -15.73 -0.90 5.48
N ARG A 131 -14.58 -0.80 6.13
CA ARG A 131 -14.06 0.42 6.74
C ARG A 131 -12.86 0.91 5.97
N VAL A 132 -12.69 2.24 5.90
CA VAL A 132 -11.54 2.89 5.29
C VAL A 132 -11.23 4.17 6.06
N TRP A 133 -9.97 4.35 6.44
CA TRP A 133 -9.53 5.48 7.26
C TRP A 133 -8.06 5.80 7.00
N ASP A 134 -7.62 7.00 7.36
CA ASP A 134 -6.24 7.48 7.25
C ASP A 134 -5.78 8.08 8.61
N ASN A 135 -4.77 8.95 8.60
CA ASN A 135 -4.30 9.67 9.78
C ASN A 135 -5.28 10.73 10.31
N ASP A 136 -6.17 11.26 9.46
CA ASP A 136 -7.28 12.16 9.84
C ASP A 136 -8.49 11.38 10.39
N GLY A 137 -8.47 10.05 10.30
CA GLY A 137 -9.52 9.16 10.76
C GLY A 137 -10.53 8.87 9.65
N GLU A 138 -11.80 9.23 9.85
CA GLU A 138 -12.87 8.93 8.89
C GLU A 138 -12.89 9.99 7.76
N PHE A 139 -11.84 10.04 6.92
CA PHE A 139 -11.63 11.09 5.92
C PHE A 139 -12.73 11.21 4.86
N LEU A 140 -13.51 10.15 4.61
CA LEU A 140 -14.69 10.23 3.73
C LEU A 140 -15.71 11.26 4.22
N LEU A 141 -15.75 11.53 5.54
CA LEU A 141 -16.59 12.55 6.13
C LEU A 141 -16.10 13.97 5.79
N ILE A 142 -14.81 14.16 5.53
CA ILE A 142 -14.25 15.46 5.14
C ILE A 142 -14.81 15.88 3.78
N GLU A 143 -14.86 14.96 2.82
CA GLU A 143 -15.46 15.21 1.49
C GLU A 143 -16.94 15.59 1.59
N ALA A 144 -17.66 15.06 2.59
CA ALA A 144 -19.07 15.33 2.83
C ALA A 144 -19.35 16.37 3.93
N ALA A 145 -18.35 17.13 4.40
CA ALA A 145 -18.41 17.92 5.63
C ALA A 145 -19.63 18.87 5.71
N PHE A 146 -20.00 19.52 4.60
CA PHE A 146 -21.14 20.45 4.53
C PHE A 146 -22.53 19.78 4.58
N HIS A 147 -22.57 18.45 4.54
CA HIS A 147 -23.79 17.66 4.50
C HIS A 147 -23.94 16.71 5.69
N LEU A 148 -22.96 16.68 6.59
CA LEU A 148 -22.98 15.79 7.75
C LEU A 148 -24.07 16.18 8.76
N PRO A 149 -24.65 15.19 9.47
CA PRO A 149 -25.50 15.48 10.61
C PRO A 149 -24.73 16.25 11.70
N ARG A 150 -25.36 17.27 12.31
CA ARG A 150 -24.74 18.12 13.34
C ARG A 150 -24.20 17.37 14.57
N TRP A 151 -24.69 16.16 14.82
CA TRP A 151 -24.24 15.35 15.95
C TRP A 151 -22.92 14.61 15.66
N LEU A 152 -22.56 14.42 14.39
CA LEU A 152 -21.39 13.65 13.97
C LEU A 152 -20.15 14.54 14.03
N ASN A 153 -19.13 14.10 14.73
CA ASN A 153 -17.87 14.82 14.89
C ASN A 153 -16.69 13.82 14.98
N PRO A 154 -15.43 14.29 14.86
CA PRO A 154 -14.26 13.39 14.87
C PRO A 154 -14.16 12.51 16.13
N GLU A 155 -14.65 12.98 17.28
CA GLU A 155 -14.59 12.22 18.54
C GLU A 155 -15.58 11.05 18.58
N ASN A 156 -16.67 11.12 17.81
CA ASN A 156 -17.75 10.13 17.85
C ASN A 156 -17.97 9.38 16.53
N SER A 157 -17.16 9.62 15.50
CA SER A 157 -17.26 8.97 14.19
C SER A 157 -16.68 7.55 14.16
N LYS A 158 -15.78 7.23 15.11
CA LYS A 158 -15.16 5.91 15.22
C LYS A 158 -16.20 4.80 15.26
N ASP A 159 -15.94 3.73 14.50
CA ASP A 159 -16.81 2.57 14.36
C ASP A 159 -18.23 2.90 13.89
N ARG A 160 -18.47 4.03 13.20
CA ARG A 160 -19.79 4.37 12.63
C ARG A 160 -19.85 4.42 11.12
N VAL A 161 -18.72 4.61 10.46
CA VAL A 161 -18.66 4.88 9.03
C VAL A 161 -18.25 3.60 8.29
N PHE A 162 -19.07 3.18 7.34
CA PHE A 162 -18.85 1.95 6.58
C PHE A 162 -19.26 2.11 5.12
N ILE A 163 -18.62 1.39 4.23
CA ILE A 163 -19.04 1.21 2.84
C ILE A 163 -19.73 -0.16 2.74
N ARG A 164 -20.97 -0.19 2.23
CA ARG A 164 -21.76 -1.42 2.02
C ARG A 164 -22.69 -1.23 0.83
N HIS A 165 -22.88 -2.27 0.01
CA HIS A 165 -23.73 -2.21 -1.18
C HIS A 165 -23.44 -1.04 -2.16
N GLY A 166 -22.20 -0.54 -2.19
CA GLY A 166 -21.83 0.62 -3.00
C GLY A 166 -22.35 1.97 -2.48
N ASP A 167 -22.79 2.03 -1.22
CA ASP A 167 -23.24 3.23 -0.52
C ASP A 167 -22.39 3.47 0.74
N LEU A 168 -22.35 4.73 1.20
CA LEU A 168 -21.79 5.10 2.50
C LEU A 168 -22.83 4.95 3.61
N HIS A 169 -22.47 4.33 4.71
CA HIS A 169 -23.32 4.11 5.87
C HIS A 169 -22.73 4.82 7.08
N ILE A 170 -23.59 5.48 7.85
CA ILE A 170 -23.27 6.17 9.10
C ILE A 170 -24.24 5.63 10.16
N VAL A 171 -23.73 4.85 11.11
CA VAL A 171 -24.52 4.30 12.21
C VAL A 171 -25.06 5.44 13.09
N PRO A 172 -26.39 5.62 13.19
CA PRO A 172 -26.97 6.81 13.81
C PRO A 172 -26.84 6.79 15.33
N LYS A 173 -26.41 7.92 15.91
CA LYS A 173 -26.27 8.11 17.36
C LYS A 173 -27.56 7.83 18.15
N SER A 174 -28.73 8.07 17.56
CA SER A 174 -30.04 7.80 18.18
C SER A 174 -30.36 6.32 18.35
N ARG A 175 -29.73 5.43 17.57
CA ARG A 175 -29.90 3.98 17.67
C ARG A 175 -28.78 3.34 18.47
N LEU A 176 -27.55 3.79 18.23
CA LEU A 176 -26.36 3.33 18.94
C LEU A 176 -25.54 4.54 19.40
N PRO A 177 -25.68 4.97 20.67
CA PRO A 177 -25.02 6.16 21.20
C PRO A 177 -23.49 6.09 21.27
N ASP A 178 -22.94 4.90 21.53
CA ASP A 178 -21.50 4.65 21.63
C ASP A 178 -21.19 3.21 21.14
N PRO A 179 -21.26 2.96 19.83
CA PRO A 179 -21.10 1.61 19.30
C PRO A 179 -19.63 1.19 19.30
N ASN A 180 -19.38 -0.06 19.67
CA ASN A 180 -18.16 -0.73 19.24
C ASN A 180 -18.33 -1.29 17.82
N LEU A 181 -17.22 -1.71 17.21
CA LEU A 181 -17.20 -2.34 15.88
C LEU A 181 -18.25 -3.44 15.69
N ILE A 182 -18.39 -4.37 16.65
CA ILE A 182 -19.33 -5.51 16.53
C ILE A 182 -20.78 -5.01 16.52
N ASP A 183 -21.12 -4.04 17.37
CA ASP A 183 -22.47 -3.48 17.44
C ASP A 183 -22.85 -2.79 16.14
N SER A 184 -21.93 -2.00 15.57
CA SER A 184 -22.13 -1.35 14.27
C SER A 184 -22.27 -2.34 13.13
N LEU A 185 -21.43 -3.38 13.09
CA LEU A 185 -21.53 -4.43 12.08
C LEU A 185 -22.87 -5.19 12.17
N LYS A 186 -23.32 -5.54 13.38
CA LYS A 186 -24.65 -6.13 13.59
C LYS A 186 -25.77 -5.18 13.17
N PHE A 187 -25.61 -3.87 13.41
CA PHE A 187 -26.59 -2.87 12.98
C PHE A 187 -26.67 -2.79 11.45
N LEU A 188 -25.54 -2.84 10.75
CA LEU A 188 -25.51 -2.83 9.27
C LEU A 188 -26.24 -4.05 8.71
N ILE A 189 -26.03 -5.24 9.27
CA ILE A 189 -26.69 -6.48 8.81
C ILE A 189 -28.21 -6.43 9.04
N ASN A 190 -28.64 -6.00 10.23
CA ASN A 190 -30.04 -6.11 10.63
C ASN A 190 -30.90 -4.88 10.27
N CYS A 191 -30.28 -3.71 10.18
CA CYS A 191 -30.95 -2.40 10.11
C CYS A 191 -30.34 -1.50 9.03
N GLU A 192 -29.86 -2.08 7.93
CA GLU A 192 -29.08 -1.38 6.90
C GLU A 192 -29.71 -0.08 6.42
N SER A 193 -31.01 -0.10 6.10
CA SER A 193 -31.75 1.05 5.57
C SER A 193 -31.72 2.27 6.50
N GLN A 194 -31.50 2.07 7.80
CA GLN A 194 -31.41 3.12 8.81
C GLN A 194 -30.00 3.68 8.98
N SER A 195 -28.99 2.96 8.50
CA SER A 195 -27.59 3.39 8.51
C SER A 195 -27.18 4.11 7.23
N ARG A 196 -27.91 3.92 6.12
CA ARG A 196 -27.56 4.54 4.84
C ARG A 196 -27.50 6.07 4.99
N ALA A 197 -26.36 6.66 4.64
CA ALA A 197 -26.17 8.10 4.75
C ALA A 197 -27.12 8.86 3.81
N ALA A 198 -27.43 10.12 4.18
CA ALA A 198 -28.32 10.99 3.42
C ALA A 198 -27.83 11.18 1.98
N ALA A 199 -28.75 11.43 1.04
CA ALA A 199 -28.44 11.53 -0.39
C ALA A 199 -27.37 12.58 -0.70
N SER A 200 -27.33 13.70 0.03
CA SER A 200 -26.29 14.73 -0.11
C SER A 200 -24.90 14.22 0.29
N VAL A 201 -24.81 13.45 1.36
CA VAL A 201 -23.56 12.81 1.81
C VAL A 201 -23.09 11.76 0.80
N GLN A 202 -24.02 10.92 0.32
CA GLN A 202 -23.73 9.95 -0.75
C GLN A 202 -23.18 10.64 -1.98
N LEU A 203 -23.85 11.71 -2.42
CA LEU A 203 -23.51 12.41 -3.65
C LEU A 203 -22.12 13.06 -3.55
N ALA A 204 -21.78 13.69 -2.42
CA ALA A 204 -20.46 14.28 -2.20
C ALA A 204 -19.33 13.25 -2.40
N VAL A 205 -19.41 12.11 -1.68
CA VAL A 205 -18.39 11.06 -1.78
C VAL A 205 -18.41 10.37 -3.15
N LYS A 206 -19.59 10.07 -3.71
CA LYS A 206 -19.71 9.41 -5.01
C LYS A 206 -19.24 10.28 -6.16
N ASN A 207 -19.44 11.60 -6.11
CA ASN A 207 -18.90 12.52 -7.11
C ASN A 207 -17.38 12.43 -7.16
N ARG A 208 -16.72 12.35 -6.00
CA ARG A 208 -15.27 12.23 -5.89
C ARG A 208 -14.72 10.97 -6.58
N ILE A 209 -15.44 9.85 -6.54
CA ILE A 209 -15.04 8.59 -7.16
C ILE A 209 -15.70 8.31 -8.52
N SER A 210 -16.57 9.18 -9.01
CA SER A 210 -17.45 8.91 -10.18
C SER A 210 -16.71 8.70 -11.50
N GLU A 211 -15.53 9.30 -11.66
CA GLU A 211 -14.74 9.21 -12.90
C GLU A 211 -13.81 7.99 -12.95
N TYR A 212 -13.72 7.22 -11.87
CA TYR A 212 -12.96 5.97 -11.87
C TYR A 212 -13.75 4.85 -12.56
N PRO A 213 -13.08 3.96 -13.30
CA PRO A 213 -11.62 3.80 -13.41
C PRO A 213 -10.95 4.67 -14.51
N GLU A 214 -11.70 5.42 -15.32
CA GLU A 214 -11.11 6.18 -16.44
C GLU A 214 -10.17 7.31 -15.98
N ARG A 215 -10.43 7.90 -14.82
CA ARG A 215 -9.53 8.88 -14.17
C ARG A 215 -8.16 8.27 -13.88
N ALA A 216 -8.12 7.06 -13.31
CA ALA A 216 -6.88 6.33 -13.06
C ALA A 216 -6.07 6.10 -14.35
N ARG A 217 -6.75 5.76 -15.46
CA ARG A 217 -6.10 5.60 -16.78
C ARG A 217 -5.55 6.92 -17.34
N ARG A 218 -6.31 8.02 -17.20
CA ARG A 218 -5.87 9.36 -17.62
C ARG A 218 -4.74 9.94 -16.75
N ASN A 219 -4.59 9.45 -15.52
CA ASN A 219 -3.48 9.84 -14.64
C ASN A 219 -2.13 9.22 -15.05
N VAL A 220 -2.10 8.36 -16.07
CA VAL A 220 -0.86 7.83 -16.64
C VAL A 220 -0.26 8.84 -17.62
N HIS A 221 0.94 9.31 -17.32
CA HIS A 221 1.76 10.12 -18.21
C HIS A 221 2.78 9.24 -18.94
N GLN A 222 2.95 9.48 -20.24
CA GLN A 222 3.97 8.82 -21.05
C GLN A 222 4.98 9.85 -21.55
N VAL A 223 6.26 9.60 -21.29
CA VAL A 223 7.36 10.51 -21.60
C VAL A 223 8.53 9.77 -22.21
N ARG A 224 9.26 10.44 -23.11
CA ARG A 224 10.50 9.92 -23.68
C ARG A 224 11.67 10.24 -22.77
N VAL A 225 12.55 9.26 -22.57
CA VAL A 225 13.76 9.42 -21.76
C VAL A 225 14.95 8.72 -22.41
N TRP A 226 16.14 9.28 -22.21
CA TRP A 226 17.41 8.64 -22.56
C TRP A 226 18.02 8.02 -21.32
N VAL A 227 18.13 6.70 -21.30
CA VAL A 227 18.62 5.93 -20.14
C VAL A 227 19.65 4.89 -20.58
N PRO A 228 20.52 4.41 -19.68
CA PRO A 228 21.40 3.28 -19.96
C PRO A 228 20.62 2.05 -20.39
N VAL A 229 21.21 1.21 -21.24
CA VAL A 229 20.56 -0.01 -21.77
C VAL A 229 20.03 -0.91 -20.66
N ALA A 230 20.78 -1.08 -19.56
CA ALA A 230 20.35 -1.88 -18.42
C ALA A 230 19.07 -1.34 -17.75
N VAL A 231 18.93 -0.01 -17.62
CA VAL A 231 17.71 0.62 -17.11
C VAL A 231 16.54 0.40 -18.08
N ALA A 232 16.80 0.53 -19.39
CA ALA A 232 15.79 0.27 -20.41
C ALA A 232 15.30 -1.18 -20.38
N GLN A 233 16.19 -2.15 -20.15
CA GLN A 233 15.83 -3.55 -19.99
C GLN A 233 14.94 -3.78 -18.77
N VAL A 234 15.29 -3.21 -17.61
CA VAL A 234 14.47 -3.29 -16.39
C VAL A 234 13.06 -2.78 -16.66
N LEU A 235 12.92 -1.58 -17.24
CA LEU A 235 11.61 -0.97 -17.50
C LEU A 235 10.82 -1.66 -18.62
N LYS A 236 11.50 -2.34 -19.55
CA LYS A 236 10.85 -3.14 -20.59
C LYS A 236 10.21 -4.39 -20.02
N HIS A 237 10.89 -5.08 -19.09
CA HIS A 237 10.40 -6.30 -18.49
C HIS A 237 9.45 -6.03 -17.32
N GLU A 238 9.73 -5.01 -16.51
CA GLU A 238 9.00 -4.67 -15.30
C GLU A 238 8.73 -3.15 -15.23
N PRO A 239 7.76 -2.64 -16.01
CA PRO A 239 7.50 -1.20 -16.10
C PRO A 239 7.07 -0.56 -14.78
N TYR A 240 6.51 -1.34 -13.85
CA TYR A 240 6.07 -0.86 -12.54
C TYR A 240 7.22 -0.42 -11.63
N LEU A 241 8.43 -0.92 -11.86
CA LEU A 241 9.61 -0.55 -11.06
C LEU A 241 10.03 0.91 -11.25
N ILE A 242 9.43 1.63 -12.21
CA ILE A 242 9.58 3.08 -12.32
C ILE A 242 9.24 3.80 -11.02
N SER A 243 8.26 3.29 -10.26
CA SER A 243 7.84 3.88 -9.00
C SER A 243 8.97 3.87 -7.98
N LEU A 244 9.71 2.77 -7.88
CA LEU A 244 10.90 2.65 -7.03
C LEU A 244 12.03 3.58 -7.48
N ALA A 245 12.24 3.72 -8.78
CA ALA A 245 13.25 4.66 -9.28
C ALA A 245 12.88 6.10 -8.92
N VAL A 246 11.61 6.47 -9.05
CA VAL A 246 11.12 7.79 -8.67
C VAL A 246 11.26 8.01 -7.18
N GLU A 247 10.82 7.07 -6.34
CA GLU A 247 10.92 7.12 -4.88
C GLU A 247 12.38 7.26 -4.43
N GLY A 248 13.26 6.35 -4.87
CA GLY A 248 14.66 6.39 -4.49
C GLY A 248 15.37 7.68 -4.90
N PHE A 249 14.96 8.27 -6.02
CA PHE A 249 15.44 9.59 -6.41
C PHE A 249 14.81 10.71 -5.57
N TYR A 250 13.48 10.70 -5.37
CA TYR A 250 12.73 11.77 -4.72
C TYR A 250 13.11 11.92 -3.24
N ASP A 251 13.19 10.78 -2.54
CA ASP A 251 13.48 10.66 -1.10
C ASP A 251 14.99 10.51 -0.81
N ARG A 252 15.85 10.83 -1.79
CA ARG A 252 17.30 10.65 -1.66
C ARG A 252 17.90 11.42 -0.48
N ASP A 253 18.86 10.78 0.19
CA ASP A 253 19.63 11.37 1.27
C ASP A 253 21.13 11.49 0.89
N ILE A 254 21.95 11.91 1.84
CA ILE A 254 23.40 12.10 1.64
C ILE A 254 24.09 10.78 1.29
N ASP A 255 23.63 9.66 1.83
CA ASP A 255 24.24 8.35 1.62
C ASP A 255 23.82 7.76 0.27
N THR A 256 22.54 7.81 -0.10
CA THR A 256 22.06 7.35 -1.40
C THR A 256 22.63 8.21 -2.54
N MET A 257 22.85 9.51 -2.30
CA MET A 257 23.57 10.38 -3.24
C MET A 257 25.00 9.91 -3.55
N LYS A 258 25.70 9.23 -2.62
CA LYS A 258 27.03 8.65 -2.90
C LYS A 258 26.93 7.47 -3.87
N TYR A 259 25.84 6.72 -3.85
CA TYR A 259 25.58 5.64 -4.81
C TYR A 259 25.31 6.21 -6.20
N ALA A 260 24.42 7.19 -6.31
CA ALA A 260 24.16 7.87 -7.57
C ALA A 260 25.38 8.61 -8.13
N ALA A 261 26.29 9.11 -7.30
CA ALA A 261 27.53 9.71 -7.80
C ALA A 261 28.48 8.69 -8.45
N LYS A 262 28.42 7.42 -8.03
CA LYS A 262 29.27 6.33 -8.52
C LYS A 262 28.64 5.58 -9.71
N MET A 263 27.32 5.41 -9.72
CA MET A 263 26.58 4.64 -10.73
C MET A 263 27.19 3.26 -11.04
N ALA A 264 27.56 2.52 -9.99
CA ALA A 264 28.37 1.30 -10.13
C ALA A 264 27.63 0.14 -10.81
N ARG A 265 26.29 0.08 -10.72
CA ARG A 265 25.49 -0.99 -11.33
C ARG A 265 25.06 -0.65 -12.74
N PHE A 266 24.51 0.55 -12.95
CA PHE A 266 23.84 0.91 -14.20
C PHE A 266 24.71 1.70 -15.19
N LEU A 267 25.91 2.16 -14.80
CA LEU A 267 26.92 2.80 -15.66
C LEU A 267 28.33 2.28 -15.33
N SER A 268 28.52 0.96 -15.34
CA SER A 268 29.82 0.36 -15.01
C SER A 268 30.93 0.76 -16.00
N ARG A 269 30.58 1.11 -17.24
CA ARG A 269 31.51 1.61 -18.27
C ARG A 269 31.60 3.15 -18.33
N GLY A 270 30.93 3.85 -17.40
CA GLY A 270 30.94 5.31 -17.33
C GLY A 270 30.44 5.98 -18.61
N ARG A 271 31.26 6.87 -19.19
CA ARG A 271 30.87 7.67 -20.37
C ARG A 271 30.80 6.89 -21.68
N GLU A 272 31.33 5.67 -21.71
CA GLU A 272 31.23 4.77 -22.86
C GLU A 272 29.91 4.00 -22.88
N GLU A 273 29.09 4.10 -21.83
CA GLU A 273 27.80 3.44 -21.79
C GLU A 273 26.86 4.06 -22.83
N GLU A 274 26.18 3.18 -23.57
CA GLU A 274 25.20 3.61 -24.56
C GLU A 274 23.89 4.03 -23.87
N LEU A 275 23.36 5.19 -24.26
CA LEU A 275 22.02 5.62 -23.88
C LEU A 275 21.05 5.30 -25.00
N VAL A 276 19.90 4.76 -24.63
CA VAL A 276 18.80 4.46 -25.54
C VAL A 276 17.58 5.29 -25.20
N CYS A 277 16.87 5.75 -26.23
CA CYS A 277 15.62 6.45 -26.06
C CYS A 277 14.47 5.46 -25.91
N ILE A 278 13.73 5.54 -24.81
CA ILE A 278 12.53 4.74 -24.58
C ILE A 278 11.36 5.62 -24.14
N ALA A 279 10.14 5.12 -24.30
CA ALA A 279 8.94 5.74 -23.74
C ALA A 279 8.59 5.05 -22.42
N VAL A 280 8.55 5.81 -21.33
CA VAL A 280 8.23 5.33 -19.99
C VAL A 280 6.87 5.85 -19.57
N LYS A 281 6.07 4.99 -18.95
CA LYS A 281 4.78 5.33 -18.34
C LYS A 281 4.96 5.47 -16.83
N MET A 282 4.37 6.50 -16.24
CA MET A 282 4.36 6.76 -14.80
C MET A 282 3.12 7.58 -14.43
N SER A 283 2.81 7.77 -13.16
CA SER A 283 1.74 8.69 -12.76
C SER A 283 2.16 10.14 -13.03
N ARG A 284 1.18 11.05 -13.15
CA ARG A 284 1.48 12.49 -13.26
C ARG A 284 2.21 13.02 -12.02
N ALA A 285 1.92 12.46 -10.84
CA ALA A 285 2.62 12.78 -9.59
C ALA A 285 4.10 12.39 -9.67
N MET A 286 4.41 11.15 -10.08
CA MET A 286 5.80 10.70 -10.29
C MET A 286 6.55 11.59 -11.28
N TYR A 287 5.90 11.94 -12.39
CA TYR A 287 6.51 12.83 -13.38
C TYR A 287 6.84 14.21 -12.78
N ALA A 288 5.90 14.80 -12.04
CA ALA A 288 6.09 16.08 -11.36
C ALA A 288 7.23 16.00 -10.33
N GLN A 289 7.29 14.93 -9.53
CA GLN A 289 8.36 14.67 -8.56
C GLN A 289 9.74 14.66 -9.21
N LEU A 290 9.89 14.07 -10.40
CA LEU A 290 11.15 14.10 -11.14
C LEU A 290 11.46 15.48 -11.73
N VAL A 291 10.49 16.14 -12.36
CA VAL A 291 10.71 17.40 -13.08
C VAL A 291 11.02 18.57 -12.13
N GLN A 292 10.34 18.65 -10.98
CA GLN A 292 10.47 19.79 -10.06
C GLN A 292 11.84 19.88 -9.39
N GLN A 293 12.56 18.77 -9.28
CA GLN A 293 13.84 18.72 -8.60
C GLN A 293 15.00 18.99 -9.56
N LYS A 294 15.74 20.08 -9.31
CA LYS A 294 17.01 20.36 -10.01
C LYS A 294 18.05 19.33 -9.59
N PHE A 295 18.71 18.72 -10.56
CA PHE A 295 19.71 17.69 -10.30
C PHE A 295 20.92 17.87 -11.21
N GLN A 296 22.12 17.76 -10.63
CA GLN A 296 23.36 17.76 -11.40
C GLN A 296 23.77 16.33 -11.72
N ALA A 297 24.07 16.09 -12.99
CA ALA A 297 24.51 14.80 -13.46
C ALA A 297 25.80 14.34 -12.77
N PRO A 298 25.90 13.06 -12.34
CA PRO A 298 27.18 12.45 -12.00
C PRO A 298 28.16 12.58 -13.17
N LYS A 299 29.45 12.80 -12.87
CA LYS A 299 30.49 13.06 -13.89
C LYS A 299 30.65 11.93 -14.91
N CYS A 300 30.33 10.71 -14.51
CA CYS A 300 30.38 9.50 -15.33
C CYS A 300 29.19 9.37 -16.29
N TYR A 301 28.09 10.11 -16.08
CA TYR A 301 26.90 10.01 -16.92
C TYR A 301 27.13 10.70 -18.28
N PRO A 302 26.85 10.03 -19.41
CA PRO A 302 27.06 10.58 -20.76
C PRO A 302 25.94 11.57 -21.15
N MET A 303 25.94 12.76 -20.53
CA MET A 303 24.94 13.80 -20.77
C MET A 303 25.14 14.49 -22.15
N PRO A 304 24.08 14.71 -22.95
CA PRO A 304 24.17 15.49 -24.19
C PRO A 304 24.50 16.97 -23.91
N ASN A 305 25.06 17.68 -24.89
CA ASN A 305 25.32 19.11 -24.74
C ASN A 305 24.00 19.89 -24.80
N ARG A 306 23.90 20.94 -23.98
CA ARG A 306 22.72 21.83 -23.94
C ARG A 306 22.42 22.53 -25.27
N GLY A 307 23.43 22.70 -26.12
CA GLY A 307 23.31 23.39 -27.41
C GLY A 307 22.78 22.53 -28.56
N ASP A 308 22.77 21.20 -28.43
CA ASP A 308 22.47 20.29 -29.54
C ASP A 308 20.94 20.19 -29.79
N SER A 309 20.17 20.01 -28.71
CA SER A 309 18.71 20.03 -28.73
C SER A 309 18.16 20.18 -27.32
N VAL A 310 17.32 21.19 -27.09
CA VAL A 310 16.67 21.43 -25.78
C VAL A 310 15.80 20.24 -25.39
N GLY A 311 15.09 19.64 -26.34
CA GLY A 311 14.25 18.46 -26.09
C GLY A 311 15.06 17.25 -25.65
N ALA A 312 16.12 16.92 -26.39
CA ALA A 312 16.98 15.77 -26.06
C ALA A 312 17.68 15.95 -24.70
N TYR A 313 18.07 17.18 -24.36
CA TYR A 313 18.64 17.48 -23.05
C TYR A 313 17.63 17.26 -21.91
N LEU A 314 16.38 17.67 -22.07
CA LEU A 314 15.33 17.45 -21.05
C LEU A 314 14.97 15.96 -20.91
N GLU A 315 14.89 15.23 -22.02
CA GLU A 315 14.66 13.77 -22.03
C GLU A 315 15.81 13.03 -21.32
N ALA A 316 17.07 13.47 -21.51
CA ALA A 316 18.24 12.94 -20.81
C ALA A 316 18.28 13.37 -19.33
N GLU A 317 17.85 14.60 -19.00
CA GLU A 317 17.76 15.08 -17.62
C GLU A 317 16.71 14.30 -16.82
N LEU A 318 15.64 13.83 -17.46
CA LEU A 318 14.71 12.93 -16.81
C LEU A 318 15.29 11.53 -16.66
N GLY A 319 15.93 11.01 -17.71
CA GLY A 319 16.53 9.68 -17.72
C GLY A 319 17.65 9.50 -16.69
N ILE A 320 18.45 10.53 -16.44
CA ILE A 320 19.47 10.47 -15.39
C ILE A 320 18.87 10.38 -13.98
N LYS A 321 17.77 11.07 -13.71
CA LYS A 321 17.08 10.99 -12.41
C LYS A 321 16.54 9.58 -12.17
N ILE A 322 15.94 8.98 -13.21
CA ILE A 322 15.46 7.59 -13.18
C ILE A 322 16.63 6.62 -12.96
N ALA A 323 17.71 6.75 -13.72
CA ALA A 323 18.87 5.86 -13.59
C ALA A 323 19.54 5.97 -12.21
N CYS A 324 19.72 7.19 -11.70
CA CYS A 324 20.23 7.41 -10.35
C CYS A 324 19.30 6.85 -9.28
N GLY A 325 17.99 7.01 -9.43
CA GLY A 325 17.00 6.43 -8.52
C GLY A 325 17.08 4.90 -8.45
N PHE A 326 17.21 4.24 -9.60
CA PHE A 326 17.45 2.79 -9.63
C PHE A 326 18.76 2.39 -8.95
N GLU A 327 19.85 3.11 -9.20
CA GLU A 327 21.13 2.86 -8.54
C GLU A 327 21.02 2.99 -7.02
N MET A 328 20.37 4.05 -6.53
CA MET A 328 20.13 4.29 -5.11
C MET A 328 19.37 3.13 -4.46
N MET A 329 18.22 2.77 -5.03
CA MET A 329 17.39 1.67 -4.51
C MET A 329 18.12 0.33 -4.51
N TYR A 330 18.83 0.03 -5.60
CA TYR A 330 19.58 -1.21 -5.71
C TYR A 330 20.68 -1.32 -4.65
N GLN A 331 21.47 -0.25 -4.47
CA GLN A 331 22.58 -0.25 -3.52
C GLN A 331 22.12 -0.28 -2.07
N GLN A 332 21.02 0.42 -1.76
CA GLN A 332 20.42 0.42 -0.43
C GLN A 332 19.92 -0.98 -0.06
N ARG A 333 19.11 -1.61 -0.91
CA ARG A 333 18.65 -3.00 -0.71
C ARG A 333 19.82 -3.98 -0.63
N ARG A 334 20.86 -3.78 -1.43
CA ARG A 334 22.07 -4.60 -1.36
C ARG A 334 22.77 -4.50 -0.01
N LYS A 335 22.90 -3.29 0.54
CA LYS A 335 23.48 -3.04 1.87
C LYS A 335 22.64 -3.66 2.99
N GLU A 336 21.32 -3.63 2.86
CA GLU A 336 20.37 -4.29 3.77
C GLU A 336 20.40 -5.83 3.64
N GLY A 337 21.23 -6.36 2.74
CA GLY A 337 21.34 -7.78 2.46
C GLY A 337 20.11 -8.31 1.73
N GLU A 338 19.30 -7.45 1.12
CA GLU A 338 18.11 -7.80 0.32
C GLU A 338 18.43 -8.05 -1.17
N GLU A 339 19.71 -8.06 -1.55
CA GLU A 339 20.13 -8.36 -2.92
C GLU A 339 19.65 -9.76 -3.35
N GLY A 340 18.91 -9.81 -4.47
CA GLY A 340 18.31 -11.05 -4.96
C GLY A 340 17.19 -11.62 -4.06
N LYS A 341 16.89 -11.00 -2.92
CA LYS A 341 15.83 -11.42 -1.99
C LYS A 341 14.46 -10.85 -2.38
N GLY A 342 14.09 -10.99 -3.65
CA GLY A 342 12.66 -11.02 -4.00
C GLY A 342 11.93 -12.04 -3.12
N SER A 343 10.61 -11.91 -2.94
CA SER A 343 9.86 -12.87 -2.12
C SER A 343 9.81 -14.24 -2.82
N THR A 344 10.86 -15.04 -2.64
CA THR A 344 10.87 -16.45 -3.03
C THR A 344 9.78 -17.15 -2.23
N TRP A 345 9.14 -18.17 -2.81
CA TRP A 345 8.23 -19.09 -2.13
C TRP A 345 8.67 -19.44 -0.69
N ASN A 346 9.97 -19.58 -0.46
CA ASN A 346 10.58 -19.81 0.85
C ASN A 346 10.22 -18.75 1.92
N LYS A 347 10.23 -17.46 1.59
CA LYS A 347 9.84 -16.39 2.54
C LYS A 347 8.35 -16.42 2.87
N TYR A 348 7.52 -16.69 1.86
CA TYR A 348 6.07 -16.87 2.06
C TYR A 348 5.79 -18.10 2.94
N LYS A 349 6.49 -19.20 2.70
CA LYS A 349 6.43 -20.41 3.52
C LYS A 349 6.86 -20.16 4.97
N GLU A 350 7.98 -19.47 5.18
CA GLU A 350 8.45 -19.06 6.51
C GLU A 350 7.41 -18.18 7.23
N SER A 351 6.75 -17.27 6.50
CA SER A 351 5.66 -16.46 7.05
C SER A 351 4.48 -17.32 7.48
N LEU A 352 4.06 -18.32 6.69
CA LEU A 352 2.98 -19.25 7.05
C LEU A 352 3.33 -20.09 8.28
N GLU A 353 4.57 -20.56 8.35
CA GLU A 353 5.08 -21.30 9.50
C GLU A 353 5.07 -20.43 10.76
N SER A 354 5.52 -19.17 10.66
CA SER A 354 5.51 -18.21 11.78
C SER A 354 4.11 -17.76 12.21
N SER A 355 3.11 -17.83 11.31
CA SER A 355 1.73 -17.44 11.58
C SER A 355 0.88 -18.58 12.15
N GLY A 356 1.48 -19.73 12.45
CA GLY A 356 0.79 -20.91 12.96
C GLY A 356 -0.12 -21.59 11.95
N TYR A 357 0.07 -21.36 10.64
CA TYR A 357 -0.76 -21.95 9.59
C TYR A 357 -0.68 -23.49 9.56
N PHE A 358 0.43 -24.03 10.05
CA PHE A 358 0.68 -25.47 10.17
C PHE A 358 0.68 -25.97 11.63
N ASP A 359 0.24 -25.16 12.59
CA ASP A 359 0.34 -25.49 14.02
C ASP A 359 -0.42 -26.78 14.37
N GLY A 360 0.22 -27.62 15.19
CA GLY A 360 -0.33 -28.91 15.61
C GLY A 360 -0.27 -30.02 14.55
N LEU A 361 0.31 -29.78 13.38
CA LEU A 361 0.46 -30.77 12.31
C LEU A 361 1.91 -31.26 12.20
N LEU A 362 2.08 -32.57 12.12
CA LEU A 362 3.39 -33.17 11.86
C LEU A 362 3.81 -32.90 10.41
N PRO A 363 5.05 -32.42 10.16
CA PRO A 363 5.59 -32.28 8.81
C PRO A 363 5.45 -33.58 8.02
N GLY A 364 4.83 -33.51 6.85
CA GLY A 364 4.61 -34.68 5.98
C GLY A 364 3.35 -35.49 6.26
N SER A 365 2.56 -35.15 7.29
CA SER A 365 1.21 -35.71 7.47
C SER A 365 0.30 -35.39 6.28
N LYS A 366 -0.76 -36.20 6.07
CA LYS A 366 -1.71 -35.99 4.96
C LYS A 366 -2.31 -34.58 4.98
N GLU A 367 -2.61 -34.08 6.17
CA GLU A 367 -3.18 -32.75 6.36
C GLU A 367 -2.16 -31.64 6.14
N TYR A 368 -0.91 -31.81 6.62
CA TYR A 368 0.19 -30.88 6.33
C TYR A 368 0.45 -30.77 4.82
N LYS A 369 0.47 -31.90 4.10
CA LYS A 369 0.65 -31.91 2.64
C LYS A 369 -0.49 -31.18 1.93
N ARG A 370 -1.74 -31.42 2.34
CA ARG A 370 -2.91 -30.72 1.81
C ARG A 370 -2.84 -29.21 2.02
N LEU A 371 -2.49 -28.76 3.24
CA LEU A 371 -2.33 -27.33 3.53
C LEU A 371 -1.17 -26.71 2.76
N MET A 372 -0.07 -27.46 2.56
CA MET A 372 1.08 -27.03 1.77
C MET A 372 0.71 -26.86 0.29
N GLU A 373 0.03 -27.84 -0.31
CA GLU A 373 -0.48 -27.77 -1.68
C GLU A 373 -1.45 -26.59 -1.86
N ASN A 374 -2.37 -26.40 -0.91
CA ASN A 374 -3.28 -25.25 -0.92
C ASN A 374 -2.53 -23.92 -0.80
N ALA A 375 -1.49 -23.86 0.05
CA ALA A 375 -0.67 -22.67 0.21
C ALA A 375 0.13 -22.36 -1.06
N GLU A 376 0.61 -23.38 -1.77
CA GLU A 376 1.36 -23.26 -3.02
C GLU A 376 0.45 -22.80 -4.17
N GLU A 377 -0.72 -23.41 -4.30
CA GLU A 377 -1.73 -22.98 -5.27
C GLU A 377 -2.19 -21.54 -4.99
N TYR A 378 -2.39 -21.20 -3.72
CA TYR A 378 -2.71 -19.86 -3.30
C TYR A 378 -1.57 -18.87 -3.56
N TYR A 379 -0.32 -19.25 -3.33
CA TYR A 379 0.83 -18.42 -3.67
C TYR A 379 0.91 -18.20 -5.18
N GLN A 380 0.70 -19.23 -6.02
CA GLN A 380 0.72 -19.08 -7.47
C GLN A 380 -0.40 -18.16 -7.97
N LYS A 381 -1.63 -18.33 -7.45
CA LYS A 381 -2.79 -17.48 -7.80
C LYS A 381 -2.63 -16.04 -7.30
N SER A 382 -2.13 -15.85 -6.09
CA SER A 382 -1.84 -14.53 -5.54
C SER A 382 -0.63 -13.88 -6.20
N ASN A 383 0.37 -14.63 -6.67
CA ASN A 383 1.56 -14.10 -7.34
C ASN A 383 1.26 -13.67 -8.80
N LEU A 384 0.31 -14.31 -9.47
CA LEU A 384 -0.28 -13.80 -10.71
C LEU A 384 -0.89 -12.41 -10.52
N PHE A 385 -1.46 -12.13 -9.34
CA PHE A 385 -1.96 -10.81 -8.94
C PHE A 385 -0.87 -9.89 -8.35
N SER A 386 0.16 -10.48 -7.72
CA SER A 386 1.25 -9.78 -7.03
C SER A 386 2.47 -9.50 -7.91
N ARG A 387 2.35 -9.62 -9.25
CA ARG A 387 3.37 -9.14 -10.19
C ARG A 387 3.78 -7.68 -9.92
N THR A 388 2.92 -6.89 -9.28
CA THR A 388 3.18 -5.50 -8.87
C THR A 388 3.85 -5.37 -7.48
N ARG A 389 3.96 -6.44 -6.68
CA ARG A 389 4.27 -6.31 -5.24
C ARG A 389 5.63 -6.88 -4.80
N TYR A 390 6.23 -7.85 -5.51
CA TYR A 390 7.30 -8.66 -4.91
C TYR A 390 8.45 -9.14 -5.81
N LEU A 391 8.93 -8.34 -6.77
CA LEU A 391 10.04 -8.76 -7.64
C LEU A 391 11.14 -7.69 -7.74
N SER A 392 12.27 -7.96 -7.08
CA SER A 392 13.57 -7.30 -7.33
C SER A 392 14.62 -8.25 -7.91
N ALA A 393 14.20 -9.39 -8.46
CA ALA A 393 15.13 -10.35 -9.06
C ALA A 393 15.68 -9.89 -10.43
N CYS A 394 15.04 -8.93 -11.10
CA CYS A 394 15.40 -8.51 -12.46
C CYS A 394 16.62 -7.58 -12.55
N ILE A 395 17.30 -7.25 -11.45
CA ILE A 395 18.51 -6.39 -11.48
C ILE A 395 19.80 -7.23 -11.54
N VAL A 396 19.72 -8.57 -11.56
CA VAL A 396 20.91 -9.44 -11.42
C VAL A 396 21.36 -10.14 -12.71
N ASN A 397 20.55 -10.17 -13.78
CA ASN A 397 20.97 -10.77 -15.06
C ASN A 397 21.06 -9.75 -16.17
#